data_AF-F4BFU6-F1
#
_entry.id   AF-F4BFU6-F1
#
_cell.length_a   1.000
_cell.length_b   1.000
_cell.length_c   1.000
_cell.angle_alpha   90.00
_cell.angle_beta   90.00
_cell.angle_gamma   90.00
#
_symmetry.space_group_name_H-M   'P 1'
#
loop_
_entity.id
_entity.type
_entity.pdbx_description
1 polymer ?
#
loop_
_entity_poly.entity_id
_entity_poly.type
_entity_poly.pdbx_seq_one_letter_code
_entity_poly.pdbx_strand_id
1 'polypeptide(L)'
;MKKLLLATILAIPAMGYCGLIDWVTGYPEVREKIEKRLEEKYHGDKFEVWDVSYSSNLGGYNFKAKDLSYKDLESGGSYYEKSNKVIDNFGQYKQNLDWKALFKPYVDAVSTNNMIVPNIDGANEVDDGKEITTMEQVNNSNMRRTWRLLANPDMTMQEKIAKGHNYIRTEATIHVNAPKTAEGMLKVLEMIENINNYFRSLKLYSYKLEVTVYDLPKGLTFDKYIDDAVDKNIDYSMLKFTNDGNIQKYAWGWLQIYGCEKNSIEKYCKTYFGIEDEQKRQNAIFRYSTADRIHSLDDIAREFHLYKNPGKETMWNKYKHKGKDMYMYTWVGPRMEYTPLIDTQLYKQVLQLENK
;
A
#
# COMPACT_ATOMS: atom_id res chain seq x y z
N MET A 1 20.53 23.45 60.89
CA MET A 1 20.00 23.82 59.56
C MET A 1 20.85 23.33 58.38
N LYS A 2 22.19 23.42 58.38
CA LYS A 2 23.03 22.91 57.27
C LYS A 2 23.06 21.38 57.08
N LYS A 3 22.80 20.58 58.13
CA LYS A 3 22.74 19.10 58.03
C LYS A 3 21.37 18.56 57.59
N LEU A 4 20.30 19.36 57.71
CA LEU A 4 18.96 18.97 57.28
C LEU A 4 18.78 19.19 55.77
N LEU A 5 19.34 20.29 55.24
CA LEU A 5 19.32 20.62 53.80
C LEU A 5 20.09 19.61 52.92
N LEU A 6 21.17 19.01 53.43
CA LEU A 6 21.90 17.98 52.68
C LEU A 6 21.10 16.67 52.56
N ALA A 7 20.32 16.33 53.58
CA ALA A 7 19.49 15.12 53.58
C ALA A 7 18.26 15.27 52.67
N THR A 8 17.71 16.48 52.53
CA THR A 8 16.57 16.72 51.61
C THR A 8 17.00 16.81 50.15
N ILE A 9 18.23 17.24 49.83
CA ILE A 9 18.75 17.22 48.45
C ILE A 9 19.16 15.79 48.03
N LEU A 10 19.62 14.96 48.97
CA LEU A 10 19.96 13.55 48.74
C LEU A 10 18.74 12.61 48.77
N ALA A 11 17.55 13.11 49.11
CA ALA A 11 16.30 12.33 49.20
C ALA A 11 15.18 12.84 48.28
N ILE A 12 15.48 13.75 47.33
CA ILE A 12 14.66 13.87 46.12
C ILE A 12 14.93 12.60 45.31
N PRO A 13 13.91 11.79 44.98
CA PRO A 13 14.08 10.36 44.81
C PRO A 13 15.07 10.06 43.68
N ALA A 14 16.07 9.23 43.98
CA ALA A 14 16.82 8.47 42.98
C ALA A 14 15.90 7.62 42.06
N MET A 15 14.59 7.54 42.36
CA MET A 15 13.55 6.95 41.49
C MET A 15 12.97 7.92 40.44
N GLY A 16 13.26 9.22 40.51
CA GLY A 16 12.87 10.22 39.49
C GLY A 16 14.03 10.74 38.65
N TYR A 17 15.28 10.52 39.08
CA TYR A 17 16.47 11.09 38.44
C TYR A 17 16.85 10.36 37.15
N CYS A 18 16.78 9.02 37.12
CA CYS A 18 16.97 8.25 35.88
C CYS A 18 15.84 8.56 34.87
N GLY A 19 14.58 8.56 35.31
CA GLY A 19 13.45 8.83 34.40
C GLY A 19 13.43 10.25 33.82
N LEU A 20 13.83 11.27 34.59
CA LEU A 20 13.89 12.65 34.09
C LEU A 20 15.12 12.89 33.20
N ILE A 21 16.29 12.35 33.55
CA ILE A 21 17.50 12.45 32.72
C ILE A 21 17.32 11.64 31.44
N ASP A 22 16.78 10.44 31.49
CA ASP A 22 16.51 9.62 30.30
C ASP A 22 15.46 10.30 29.42
N TRP A 23 14.45 10.94 30.00
CA TRP A 23 13.48 11.73 29.22
C TRP A 23 14.10 12.98 28.58
N VAL A 24 15.03 13.66 29.27
CA VAL A 24 15.73 14.86 28.75
C VAL A 24 16.85 14.51 27.75
N THR A 25 17.49 13.34 27.90
CA THR A 25 18.60 12.87 27.05
C THR A 25 18.16 11.92 25.94
N GLY A 26 16.87 11.56 25.88
CA GLY A 26 16.30 10.71 24.83
C GLY A 26 16.58 9.21 25.00
N TYR A 27 16.71 8.74 26.24
CA TYR A 27 16.89 7.33 26.62
C TYR A 27 18.08 6.65 25.92
N PRO A 28 19.31 7.16 26.06
CA PRO A 28 20.47 6.70 25.28
C PRO A 28 20.77 5.20 25.43
N GLU A 29 20.67 4.64 26.65
CA GLU A 29 20.89 3.20 26.86
C GLU A 29 19.78 2.34 26.19
N VAL A 30 18.55 2.83 26.18
CA VAL A 30 17.43 2.14 25.52
C VAL A 30 17.60 2.21 24.01
N ARG A 31 18.04 3.36 23.49
CA ARG A 31 18.37 3.55 22.07
C ARG A 31 19.39 2.51 21.60
N GLU A 32 20.52 2.36 22.29
CA GLU A 32 21.54 1.37 21.93
C GLU A 32 21.01 -0.08 21.98
N LYS A 33 20.17 -0.41 22.98
CA LYS A 33 19.50 -1.72 23.04
C LYS A 33 18.60 -1.93 21.83
N ILE A 34 17.84 -0.93 21.41
CA ILE A 34 16.96 -1.00 20.23
C ILE A 34 17.80 -1.19 18.96
N GLU A 35 18.84 -0.38 18.74
CA GLU A 35 19.74 -0.48 17.58
C GLU A 35 20.34 -1.87 17.45
N LYS A 36 20.90 -2.41 18.55
CA LYS A 36 21.46 -3.77 18.57
C LYS A 36 20.41 -4.84 18.27
N ARG A 37 19.19 -4.70 18.78
CA ARG A 37 18.11 -5.67 18.52
C ARG A 37 17.61 -5.62 17.08
N LEU A 38 17.54 -4.43 16.48
CA LEU A 38 17.24 -4.29 15.06
C LEU A 38 18.34 -4.91 14.20
N GLU A 39 19.61 -4.65 14.53
CA GLU A 39 20.76 -5.26 13.85
C GLU A 39 20.72 -6.79 13.92
N GLU A 40 20.47 -7.36 15.11
CA GLU A 40 20.32 -8.81 15.28
C GLU A 40 19.14 -9.36 14.47
N LYS A 41 18.00 -8.67 14.46
CA LYS A 41 16.78 -9.07 13.74
C LYS A 41 16.93 -9.00 12.22
N TYR A 42 17.69 -8.03 11.73
CA TYR A 42 17.91 -7.79 10.30
C TYR A 42 19.35 -8.16 9.88
N HIS A 43 19.90 -9.20 10.49
CA HIS A 43 21.11 -9.89 10.03
C HIS A 43 22.34 -9.01 9.81
N GLY A 44 22.54 -8.00 10.67
CA GLY A 44 23.70 -7.12 10.63
C GLY A 44 23.44 -5.75 9.98
N ASP A 45 22.23 -5.50 9.47
CA ASP A 45 21.82 -4.18 9.00
C ASP A 45 21.99 -3.14 10.11
N LYS A 46 22.50 -1.96 9.74
CA LYS A 46 22.80 -0.87 10.68
C LYS A 46 21.63 0.08 10.79
N PHE A 47 21.27 0.40 12.03
CA PHE A 47 20.16 1.30 12.33
C PHE A 47 20.62 2.50 13.13
N GLU A 48 20.02 3.64 12.84
CA GLU A 48 20.06 4.84 13.69
C GLU A 48 18.69 5.00 14.34
N VAL A 49 18.61 5.07 15.67
CA VAL A 49 17.34 5.21 16.41
C VAL A 49 17.20 6.63 16.99
N TRP A 50 16.01 7.23 16.89
CA TRP A 50 15.69 8.51 17.52
C TRP A 50 14.24 8.54 18.02
N ASP A 51 13.83 9.66 18.62
CA ASP A 51 12.45 9.88 19.09
C ASP A 51 11.96 8.78 20.04
N VAL A 52 12.84 8.35 20.94
CA VAL A 52 12.54 7.29 21.92
C VAL A 52 11.65 7.87 23.02
N SER A 53 10.49 7.26 23.24
CA SER A 53 9.53 7.70 24.24
C SER A 53 8.91 6.51 24.96
N TYR A 54 8.81 6.59 26.29
CA TYR A 54 8.18 5.55 27.09
C TYR A 54 6.65 5.67 27.05
N SER A 55 5.96 4.56 26.76
CA SER A 55 4.51 4.43 26.84
C SER A 55 4.13 3.58 28.06
N SER A 56 3.62 4.23 29.10
CA SER A 56 3.13 3.56 30.31
C SER A 56 1.94 2.62 30.02
N ASN A 57 1.12 2.96 29.02
CA ASN A 57 -0.03 2.15 28.61
C ASN A 57 0.40 0.83 27.94
N LEU A 58 1.49 0.85 27.17
CA LEU A 58 2.02 -0.35 26.50
C LEU A 58 3.08 -1.07 27.34
N GLY A 59 3.64 -0.42 28.36
CA GLY A 59 4.75 -0.95 29.15
C GLY A 59 6.03 -1.12 28.32
N GLY A 60 6.30 -0.20 27.39
CA GLY A 60 7.44 -0.26 26.47
C GLY A 60 7.79 1.10 25.87
N TYR A 61 8.85 1.13 25.09
CA TYR A 61 9.40 2.33 24.45
C TYR A 61 9.00 2.37 22.99
N ASN A 62 8.34 3.44 22.55
CA ASN A 62 8.18 3.73 21.14
C ASN A 62 9.44 4.41 20.60
N PHE A 63 9.76 4.19 19.34
CA PHE A 63 10.93 4.79 18.70
C PHE A 63 10.68 5.03 17.21
N LYS A 64 11.47 5.94 16.64
CA LYS A 64 11.72 6.02 15.20
C LYS A 64 13.13 5.53 14.92
N ALA A 65 13.34 5.00 13.73
CA ALA A 65 14.64 4.53 13.31
C ALA A 65 14.81 4.62 11.80
N LYS A 66 16.07 4.63 11.37
CA LYS A 66 16.49 4.65 9.97
C LYS A 66 17.39 3.45 9.74
N ASP A 67 17.08 2.68 8.73
CA ASP A 67 17.96 1.63 8.24
C ASP A 67 19.00 2.25 7.31
N LEU A 68 20.23 2.36 7.80
CA LEU A 68 21.36 2.91 7.09
C LEU A 68 21.91 1.94 6.02
N SER A 69 21.57 0.65 6.13
CA SER A 69 21.97 -0.38 5.18
C SER A 69 20.98 -0.53 4.01
N TYR A 70 19.73 -0.07 4.19
CA TYR A 70 18.67 -0.24 3.18
C TYR A 70 18.02 1.10 2.78
N LYS A 71 18.65 1.79 1.82
CA LYS A 71 18.09 2.98 1.12
C LYS A 71 17.53 4.05 2.05
N ASP A 72 18.16 4.27 3.20
CA ASP A 72 17.74 5.29 4.15
C ASP A 72 16.27 5.14 4.60
N LEU A 73 15.77 3.91 4.65
CA LEU A 73 14.40 3.60 5.01
C LEU A 73 14.12 4.03 6.46
N GLU A 74 13.15 4.92 6.66
CA GLU A 74 12.70 5.33 7.99
C GLU A 74 11.43 4.59 8.39
N SER A 75 11.37 4.17 9.65
CA SER A 75 10.22 3.50 10.24
C SER A 75 10.17 3.70 11.75
N GLY A 76 9.15 3.14 12.39
CA GLY A 76 9.02 3.15 13.83
C GLY A 76 8.65 1.78 14.39
N GLY A 77 8.70 1.69 15.71
CA GLY A 77 8.36 0.48 16.42
C GLY A 77 8.20 0.69 17.91
N SER A 78 8.06 -0.43 18.61
CA SER A 78 7.98 -0.52 20.05
C SER A 78 8.99 -1.54 20.58
N TYR A 79 9.69 -1.20 21.66
CA TYR A 79 10.62 -2.05 22.37
C TYR A 79 10.11 -2.35 23.78
N TYR A 80 10.04 -3.63 24.12
CA TYR A 80 9.54 -4.11 25.40
C TYR A 80 10.69 -4.69 26.22
N GLU A 81 11.31 -3.87 27.06
CA GLU A 81 12.54 -4.18 27.80
C GLU A 81 12.42 -5.47 28.62
N LYS A 82 11.32 -5.67 29.35
CA LYS A 82 11.10 -6.87 30.18
C LYS A 82 11.18 -8.18 29.40
N SER A 83 10.73 -8.17 28.14
CA SER A 83 10.77 -9.32 27.24
C SER A 83 11.94 -9.27 26.26
N ASN A 84 12.72 -8.18 26.31
CA ASN A 84 13.79 -7.84 25.39
C ASN A 84 13.41 -8.04 23.91
N LYS A 85 12.23 -7.53 23.52
CA LYS A 85 11.61 -7.73 22.19
C LYS A 85 11.38 -6.40 21.48
N VAL A 86 11.76 -6.33 20.20
CA VAL A 86 11.42 -5.24 19.28
C VAL A 86 10.28 -5.68 18.35
N ILE A 87 9.26 -4.85 18.25
CA ILE A 87 8.20 -4.92 17.23
C ILE A 87 8.37 -3.68 16.37
N ASP A 88 8.57 -3.85 15.07
CA ASP A 88 8.86 -2.77 14.13
C ASP A 88 8.25 -3.10 12.77
N ASN A 89 8.23 -2.10 11.89
CA ASN A 89 7.63 -2.23 10.57
C ASN A 89 8.65 -2.37 9.42
N PHE A 90 9.97 -2.40 9.69
CA PHE A 90 11.00 -2.40 8.64
C PHE A 90 10.86 -3.58 7.67
N GLY A 91 10.60 -4.78 8.17
CA GLY A 91 10.41 -5.97 7.33
C GLY A 91 9.29 -5.80 6.31
N GLN A 92 8.15 -5.23 6.73
CA GLN A 92 7.03 -4.92 5.83
C GLN A 92 7.40 -3.85 4.81
N TYR A 93 8.09 -2.78 5.23
CA TYR A 93 8.52 -1.72 4.33
C TYR A 93 9.55 -2.21 3.30
N LYS A 94 10.54 -3.02 3.71
CA LYS A 94 11.51 -3.67 2.80
C LYS A 94 10.81 -4.52 1.75
N GLN A 95 9.86 -5.36 2.18
CA GLN A 95 9.05 -6.17 1.26
C GLN A 95 8.26 -5.30 0.27
N ASN A 96 7.65 -4.22 0.73
CA ASN A 96 6.94 -3.29 -0.15
C ASN A 96 7.91 -2.60 -1.13
N LEU A 97 9.12 -2.22 -0.71
CA LEU A 97 10.13 -1.63 -1.59
C LEU A 97 10.66 -2.63 -2.64
N ASP A 98 10.90 -3.87 -2.26
CA ASP A 98 11.26 -4.95 -3.18
C ASP A 98 10.11 -5.23 -4.17
N TRP A 99 8.86 -5.21 -3.70
CA TRP A 99 7.67 -5.35 -4.54
C TRP A 99 7.55 -4.20 -5.54
N LYS A 100 7.69 -2.96 -5.06
CA LYS A 100 7.70 -1.73 -5.89
C LYS A 100 8.75 -1.81 -6.98
N ALA A 101 9.94 -2.33 -6.67
CA ALA A 101 11.04 -2.42 -7.61
C ALA A 101 10.72 -3.28 -8.85
N LEU A 102 9.82 -4.27 -8.74
CA LEU A 102 9.40 -5.11 -9.87
C LEU A 102 8.60 -4.32 -10.92
N PHE A 103 7.83 -3.32 -10.49
CA PHE A 103 6.98 -2.53 -11.38
C PHE A 103 7.65 -1.26 -11.87
N LYS A 104 8.63 -0.75 -11.12
CA LYS A 104 9.27 0.55 -11.38
C LYS A 104 9.76 0.73 -12.83
N PRO A 105 10.43 -0.24 -13.48
CA PRO A 105 10.87 -0.07 -14.86
C PRO A 105 9.72 0.20 -15.85
N TYR A 106 8.58 -0.46 -15.68
CA TYR A 106 7.41 -0.28 -16.54
C TYR A 106 6.78 1.10 -16.35
N VAL A 107 6.70 1.58 -15.10
CA VAL A 107 6.10 2.88 -14.78
C VAL A 107 7.00 4.04 -15.16
N ASP A 108 8.32 3.92 -14.92
CA ASP A 108 9.30 4.94 -15.28
C ASP A 108 9.40 5.14 -16.81
N ALA A 109 9.07 4.13 -17.61
CA ALA A 109 8.98 4.26 -19.07
C ALA A 109 7.89 5.26 -19.53
N VAL A 110 6.86 5.45 -18.71
CA VAL A 110 5.84 6.50 -18.93
C VAL A 110 6.31 7.82 -18.36
N SER A 111 6.71 7.82 -17.09
CA SER A 111 7.10 9.03 -16.36
C SER A 111 7.82 8.70 -15.07
N THR A 112 8.93 9.38 -14.80
CA THR A 112 9.62 9.31 -13.49
C THR A 112 8.88 10.05 -12.39
N ASN A 113 7.87 10.86 -12.72
CA ASN A 113 6.95 11.47 -11.76
C ASN A 113 5.77 10.52 -11.56
N ASN A 114 5.96 9.53 -10.70
CA ASN A 114 4.98 8.48 -10.40
C ASN A 114 4.98 8.14 -8.91
N MET A 115 3.89 7.52 -8.46
CA MET A 115 3.77 6.88 -7.16
C MET A 115 3.23 5.47 -7.36
N ILE A 116 3.99 4.49 -6.90
CA ILE A 116 3.59 3.08 -6.89
C ILE A 116 3.32 2.70 -5.44
N VAL A 117 2.12 2.21 -5.19
CA VAL A 117 1.64 1.75 -3.90
C VAL A 117 1.52 0.23 -3.96
N PRO A 118 2.62 -0.48 -3.65
CA PRO A 118 2.65 -1.93 -3.59
C PRO A 118 1.85 -2.45 -2.39
N ASN A 119 1.11 -3.54 -2.58
CA ASN A 119 0.59 -4.35 -1.49
C ASN A 119 0.69 -5.83 -1.87
N ILE A 120 1.28 -6.63 -0.99
CA ILE A 120 1.39 -8.07 -1.15
C ILE A 120 0.94 -8.73 0.14
N ASP A 121 0.00 -9.66 0.03
CA ASP A 121 -0.62 -10.29 1.17
C ASP A 121 -1.03 -11.73 0.87
N GLY A 122 -1.48 -12.46 1.90
CA GLY A 122 -2.12 -13.75 1.69
C GLY A 122 -3.58 -13.59 1.26
N ALA A 123 -4.13 -14.65 0.70
CA ALA A 123 -5.57 -14.81 0.62
C ALA A 123 -5.94 -16.19 1.15
N ASN A 124 -6.75 -16.20 2.20
CA ASN A 124 -7.41 -17.42 2.62
C ASN A 124 -8.46 -17.80 1.58
N GLU A 125 -8.56 -19.09 1.34
CA GLU A 125 -9.76 -19.65 0.72
C GLU A 125 -10.95 -19.24 1.59
N VAL A 126 -12.06 -18.79 0.98
CA VAL A 126 -13.28 -18.56 1.75
C VAL A 126 -13.72 -19.93 2.26
N ASP A 127 -13.57 -20.11 3.57
CA ASP A 127 -14.10 -21.22 4.33
C ASP A 127 -15.59 -20.94 4.46
N ASP A 128 -16.41 -21.43 3.52
CA ASP A 128 -17.85 -21.71 3.57
C ASP A 128 -18.78 -20.84 4.46
N GLY A 129 -18.44 -19.58 4.75
CA GLY A 129 -19.05 -18.79 5.81
C GLY A 129 -18.72 -19.23 7.26
N LYS A 130 -17.73 -20.12 7.47
CA LYS A 130 -17.29 -20.52 8.82
C LYS A 130 -16.19 -19.58 9.30
N GLU A 131 -16.45 -18.88 10.39
CA GLU A 131 -15.42 -18.10 11.07
C GLU A 131 -14.26 -19.01 11.49
N ILE A 132 -13.04 -18.53 11.27
CA ILE A 132 -11.83 -19.10 11.86
C ILE A 132 -11.99 -18.98 13.39
N THR A 133 -12.24 -20.09 14.07
CA THR A 133 -12.58 -20.10 15.50
C THR A 133 -11.44 -20.63 16.38
N THR A 134 -10.38 -21.18 15.78
CA THR A 134 -9.24 -21.76 16.52
C THR A 134 -7.89 -21.16 16.11
N MET A 135 -6.96 -21.10 17.07
CA MET A 135 -5.58 -20.63 16.83
C MET A 135 -4.80 -21.53 15.87
N GLU A 136 -5.14 -22.82 15.79
CA GLU A 136 -4.57 -23.77 14.84
C GLU A 136 -4.96 -23.42 13.40
N GLN A 137 -6.23 -23.08 13.14
CA GLN A 137 -6.68 -22.59 11.84
C GLN A 137 -5.99 -21.26 11.47
N VAL A 138 -5.82 -20.34 12.43
CA VAL A 138 -5.05 -19.10 12.21
C VAL A 138 -3.59 -19.41 11.81
N ASN A 139 -2.94 -20.35 12.51
CA ASN A 139 -1.57 -20.77 12.26
C ASN A 139 -1.38 -21.45 10.89
N ASN A 140 -2.43 -22.10 10.38
CA ASN A 140 -2.42 -22.80 9.11
C ASN A 140 -2.99 -21.98 7.94
N SER A 141 -3.51 -20.78 8.21
CA SER A 141 -4.07 -19.88 7.20
C SER A 141 -3.04 -19.48 6.14
N ASN A 142 -3.51 -19.32 4.90
CA ASN A 142 -2.71 -18.78 3.78
C ASN A 142 -2.16 -17.39 4.10
N MET A 143 -2.91 -16.60 4.87
CA MET A 143 -2.44 -15.34 5.45
C MET A 143 -1.13 -15.51 6.22
N ARG A 144 -1.12 -16.39 7.21
CA ARG A 144 0.06 -16.61 8.05
C ARG A 144 1.20 -17.27 7.29
N ARG A 145 0.90 -18.16 6.35
CA ARG A 145 1.89 -18.76 5.43
C ARG A 145 2.57 -17.69 4.57
N THR A 146 1.78 -16.77 4.02
CA THR A 146 2.30 -15.65 3.22
C THR A 146 3.19 -14.75 4.05
N TRP A 147 2.76 -14.36 5.25
CA TRP A 147 3.57 -13.49 6.11
C TRP A 147 4.89 -14.15 6.52
N ARG A 148 4.89 -15.45 6.83
CA ARG A 148 6.13 -16.20 7.11
C ARG A 148 7.06 -16.23 5.90
N LEU A 149 6.50 -16.41 4.70
CA LEU A 149 7.27 -16.44 3.46
C LEU A 149 7.87 -15.07 3.14
N LEU A 150 7.07 -14.01 3.23
CA LEU A 150 7.51 -12.64 2.96
C LEU A 150 8.56 -12.16 3.95
N ALA A 151 8.43 -12.55 5.22
CA ALA A 151 9.37 -12.26 6.29
C ALA A 151 10.70 -13.03 6.18
N ASN A 152 10.84 -13.97 5.25
CA ASN A 152 12.10 -14.69 5.05
C ASN A 152 13.15 -13.76 4.40
N PRO A 153 14.26 -13.44 5.09
CA PRO A 153 15.26 -12.52 4.57
C PRO A 153 16.21 -13.17 3.56
N ASP A 154 16.31 -14.50 3.54
CA ASP A 154 17.22 -15.27 2.69
C ASP A 154 16.63 -15.55 1.29
N MET A 155 15.48 -14.96 0.96
CA MET A 155 14.81 -15.13 -0.32
C MET A 155 14.53 -13.79 -0.98
N THR A 156 14.83 -13.73 -2.27
CA THR A 156 14.40 -12.64 -3.14
C THR A 156 12.88 -12.59 -3.25
N MET A 157 12.33 -11.44 -3.67
CA MET A 157 10.90 -11.32 -3.90
C MET A 157 10.39 -12.29 -4.98
N GLN A 158 11.17 -12.51 -6.04
CA GLN A 158 10.84 -13.46 -7.09
C GLN A 158 10.74 -14.89 -6.56
N GLU A 159 11.66 -15.32 -5.69
CA GLU A 159 11.60 -16.65 -5.05
C GLU A 159 10.41 -16.79 -4.11
N LYS A 160 10.07 -15.72 -3.36
CA LYS A 160 8.87 -15.67 -2.51
C LYS A 160 7.61 -15.83 -3.34
N ILE A 161 7.49 -15.12 -4.46
CA ILE A 161 6.37 -15.28 -5.38
C ILE A 161 6.30 -16.73 -5.87
N ALA A 162 7.41 -17.26 -6.41
CA ALA A 162 7.43 -18.60 -6.99
C ALA A 162 7.00 -19.68 -5.99
N LYS A 163 7.34 -19.53 -4.69
CA LYS A 163 6.92 -20.47 -3.64
C LYS A 163 5.49 -20.27 -3.16
N GLY A 164 4.99 -19.03 -3.15
CA GLY A 164 3.69 -18.70 -2.56
C GLY A 164 2.59 -18.38 -3.58
N HIS A 165 2.87 -18.50 -4.88
CA HIS A 165 2.00 -17.97 -5.93
C HIS A 165 0.54 -18.44 -5.80
N ASN A 166 0.30 -19.68 -5.38
CA ASN A 166 -1.03 -20.26 -5.24
C ASN A 166 -1.88 -19.71 -4.06
N TYR A 167 -1.30 -18.89 -3.18
CA TYR A 167 -2.03 -18.28 -2.06
C TYR A 167 -1.68 -16.81 -1.80
N ILE A 168 -0.74 -16.23 -2.55
CA ILE A 168 -0.43 -14.80 -2.52
C ILE A 168 -1.48 -14.04 -3.32
N ARG A 169 -2.07 -13.01 -2.69
CA ARG A 169 -2.83 -11.96 -3.36
C ARG A 169 -2.01 -10.69 -3.37
N THR A 170 -2.04 -9.95 -4.46
CA THR A 170 -1.36 -8.66 -4.56
C THR A 170 -2.26 -7.55 -5.09
N GLU A 171 -1.89 -6.33 -4.77
CA GLU A 171 -2.41 -5.12 -5.37
C GLU A 171 -1.24 -4.21 -5.76
N ALA A 172 -1.29 -3.66 -6.96
CA ALA A 172 -0.46 -2.53 -7.37
C ALA A 172 -1.37 -1.37 -7.74
N THR A 173 -1.35 -0.32 -6.92
CA THR A 173 -2.01 0.94 -7.23
C THR A 173 -0.97 1.93 -7.70
N ILE A 174 -1.11 2.41 -8.94
CA ILE A 174 -0.14 3.22 -9.66
C ILE A 174 -0.77 4.57 -9.97
N HIS A 175 -0.12 5.64 -9.53
CA HIS A 175 -0.42 7.01 -9.92
C HIS A 175 0.72 7.49 -10.81
N VAL A 176 0.40 7.89 -12.03
CA VAL A 176 1.43 8.27 -13.01
C VAL A 176 1.08 9.60 -13.65
N ASN A 177 2.08 10.48 -13.77
CA ASN A 177 1.92 11.74 -14.48
C ASN A 177 2.17 11.55 -15.98
N ALA A 178 1.13 11.70 -16.80
CA ALA A 178 1.24 11.68 -18.25
C ALA A 178 0.26 12.71 -18.84
N PRO A 179 0.70 13.53 -19.82
CA PRO A 179 -0.16 14.53 -20.42
C PRO A 179 -1.32 13.86 -21.16
N LYS A 180 -2.47 14.53 -21.21
CA LYS A 180 -3.66 14.02 -21.93
C LYS A 180 -3.52 14.16 -23.44
N THR A 181 -2.56 13.45 -24.04
CA THR A 181 -2.30 13.35 -25.49
C THR A 181 -2.33 11.90 -25.95
N ALA A 182 -2.36 11.68 -27.27
CA ALA A 182 -2.37 10.34 -27.85
C ALA A 182 -1.08 9.56 -27.51
N GLU A 183 0.08 10.21 -27.58
CA GLU A 183 1.37 9.60 -27.22
C GLU A 183 1.44 9.27 -25.72
N GLY A 184 0.95 10.19 -24.87
CA GLY A 184 0.87 9.95 -23.43
C GLY A 184 -0.04 8.77 -23.09
N MET A 185 -1.20 8.69 -23.75
CA MET A 185 -2.12 7.57 -23.58
C MET A 185 -1.55 6.25 -24.09
N LEU A 186 -0.91 6.22 -25.26
CA LEU A 186 -0.30 5.00 -25.81
C LEU A 186 0.70 4.40 -24.81
N LYS A 187 1.61 5.22 -24.27
CA LYS A 187 2.58 4.78 -23.25
C LYS A 187 1.91 4.21 -21.99
N VAL A 188 0.80 4.82 -21.55
CA VAL A 188 0.03 4.33 -20.40
C VAL A 188 -0.60 2.98 -20.71
N LEU A 189 -1.20 2.79 -21.89
CA LEU A 189 -1.80 1.52 -22.29
C LEU A 189 -0.75 0.41 -22.38
N GLU A 190 0.41 0.69 -22.99
CA GLU A 190 1.56 -0.23 -23.06
C GLU A 190 2.09 -0.58 -21.65
N MET A 191 2.18 0.40 -20.75
CA MET A 191 2.54 0.14 -19.36
C MET A 191 1.55 -0.81 -18.68
N ILE A 192 0.25 -0.57 -18.85
CA ILE A 192 -0.81 -1.43 -18.27
C ILE A 192 -0.71 -2.84 -18.85
N GLU A 193 -0.53 -2.98 -20.16
CA GLU A 193 -0.37 -4.28 -20.83
C GLU A 193 0.81 -5.05 -20.27
N ASN A 194 1.99 -4.41 -20.21
CA ASN A 194 3.21 -5.05 -19.73
C ASN A 194 3.10 -5.48 -18.27
N ILE A 195 2.53 -4.64 -17.40
CA ILE A 195 2.31 -4.99 -15.99
C ILE A 195 1.27 -6.11 -15.85
N ASN A 196 0.17 -6.05 -16.61
CA ASN A 196 -0.85 -7.10 -16.60
C ASN A 196 -0.27 -8.44 -17.06
N ASN A 197 0.51 -8.46 -18.15
CA ASN A 197 1.18 -9.65 -18.64
C ASN A 197 2.20 -10.19 -17.62
N TYR A 198 2.95 -9.30 -16.95
CA TYR A 198 3.81 -9.69 -15.85
C TYR A 198 3.02 -10.36 -14.72
N PHE A 199 1.93 -9.76 -14.25
CA PHE A 199 1.08 -10.36 -13.21
C PHE A 199 0.54 -11.74 -13.62
N ARG A 200 0.04 -11.89 -14.85
CA ARG A 200 -0.43 -13.17 -15.38
C ARG A 200 0.68 -14.22 -15.41
N SER A 201 1.92 -13.81 -15.72
CA SER A 201 3.07 -14.72 -15.74
C SER A 201 3.41 -15.29 -14.36
N LEU A 202 3.10 -14.56 -13.27
CA LEU A 202 3.36 -14.98 -11.90
C LEU A 202 2.40 -16.06 -11.42
N LYS A 203 1.26 -16.27 -12.09
CA LYS A 203 0.22 -17.26 -11.73
C LYS A 203 -0.20 -17.14 -10.26
N LEU A 204 -0.33 -15.90 -9.79
CA LEU A 204 -0.74 -15.57 -8.43
C LEU A 204 -2.19 -15.99 -8.18
N TYR A 205 -2.55 -16.26 -6.92
CA TYR A 205 -3.92 -16.60 -6.54
C TYR A 205 -4.92 -15.52 -7.00
N SER A 206 -4.58 -14.25 -6.77
CA SER A 206 -5.27 -13.13 -7.40
C SER A 206 -4.42 -11.87 -7.38
N TYR A 207 -4.74 -10.92 -8.25
CA TYR A 207 -4.15 -9.60 -8.22
C TYR A 207 -5.16 -8.51 -8.57
N LYS A 208 -4.87 -7.29 -8.11
CA LYS A 208 -5.50 -6.06 -8.58
C LYS A 208 -4.42 -5.14 -9.16
N LEU A 209 -4.63 -4.66 -10.36
CA LEU A 209 -3.89 -3.54 -10.94
C LEU A 209 -4.82 -2.34 -11.03
N GLU A 210 -4.47 -1.26 -10.36
CA GLU A 210 -5.22 0.00 -10.41
C GLU A 210 -4.28 1.09 -10.91
N VAL A 211 -4.69 1.82 -11.94
CA VAL A 211 -3.91 2.91 -12.54
C VAL A 211 -4.75 4.17 -12.54
N THR A 212 -4.20 5.26 -12.03
CA THR A 212 -4.76 6.61 -12.14
C THR A 212 -3.75 7.52 -12.82
N VAL A 213 -4.19 8.22 -13.86
CA VAL A 213 -3.34 9.09 -14.67
C VAL A 213 -3.63 10.54 -14.37
N TYR A 214 -2.57 11.32 -14.19
CA TYR A 214 -2.60 12.72 -13.84
C TYR A 214 -1.93 13.57 -14.91
N ASP A 215 -2.38 14.82 -15.06
CA ASP A 215 -1.71 15.86 -15.84
C ASP A 215 -1.31 16.97 -14.87
N LEU A 216 -0.18 16.75 -14.19
CA LEU A 216 0.29 17.62 -13.11
C LEU A 216 0.95 18.90 -13.68
N PRO A 217 0.73 20.06 -13.05
CA PRO A 217 1.44 21.29 -13.41
C PRO A 217 2.95 21.13 -13.36
N LYS A 218 3.65 21.83 -14.26
CA LYS A 218 5.12 21.84 -14.29
C LYS A 218 5.70 22.19 -12.91
N GLY A 219 6.58 21.32 -12.41
CA GLY A 219 7.26 21.50 -11.13
C GLY A 219 6.59 20.80 -9.94
N LEU A 220 5.32 20.39 -10.06
CA LEU A 220 4.63 19.55 -9.08
C LEU A 220 4.96 18.07 -9.32
N THR A 221 5.44 17.39 -8.28
CA THR A 221 5.67 15.93 -8.27
C THR A 221 4.88 15.28 -7.15
N PHE A 222 4.62 13.96 -7.26
CA PHE A 222 3.97 13.23 -6.18
C PHE A 222 4.79 13.28 -4.89
N ASP A 223 6.11 13.10 -4.97
CA ASP A 223 7.01 13.17 -3.81
C ASP A 223 6.91 14.52 -3.10
N LYS A 224 7.08 15.64 -3.83
CA LYS A 224 6.93 16.98 -3.26
C LYS A 224 5.56 17.21 -2.64
N TYR A 225 4.52 16.70 -3.28
CA TYR A 225 3.16 16.84 -2.76
C TYR A 225 2.96 16.09 -1.44
N ILE A 226 3.51 14.88 -1.34
CA ILE A 226 3.44 14.06 -0.12
C ILE A 226 4.29 14.68 0.98
N ASP A 227 5.51 15.12 0.67
CA ASP A 227 6.40 15.80 1.62
C ASP A 227 5.73 17.05 2.20
N ASP A 228 5.18 17.92 1.35
CA ASP A 228 4.45 19.12 1.75
C ASP A 228 3.19 18.81 2.61
N ALA A 229 2.59 17.63 2.42
CA ALA A 229 1.43 17.18 3.18
C ALA A 229 1.81 16.56 4.53
N VAL A 230 2.92 15.82 4.58
CA VAL A 230 3.49 15.18 5.79
C VAL A 230 4.09 16.23 6.73
N ASP A 231 4.81 17.23 6.18
CA ASP A 231 5.40 18.34 6.93
C ASP A 231 4.34 19.20 7.65
N LYS A 232 3.07 19.14 7.21
CA LYS A 232 1.93 19.78 7.86
C LYS A 232 1.34 18.97 9.04
N ASN A 233 2.08 17.99 9.55
CA ASN A 233 1.84 17.29 10.81
C ASN A 233 0.57 16.42 10.82
N ILE A 234 0.33 15.69 9.73
CA ILE A 234 -0.79 14.74 9.60
C ILE A 234 -0.27 13.43 9.04
N ASP A 235 -0.62 12.34 9.72
CA ASP A 235 -0.54 10.93 9.29
C ASP A 235 -1.18 10.74 7.88
N TYR A 236 -0.47 11.11 6.83
CA TYR A 236 -0.99 11.21 5.46
C TYR A 236 -1.02 9.82 4.82
N SER A 237 -2.12 9.11 5.02
CA SER A 237 -2.30 7.76 4.49
C SER A 237 -2.75 7.77 3.02
N MET A 238 -2.56 6.64 2.34
CA MET A 238 -3.06 6.45 0.97
C MET A 238 -4.58 6.64 0.84
N LEU A 239 -5.35 6.31 1.88
CA LEU A 239 -6.78 6.59 1.92
C LEU A 239 -7.08 8.10 1.89
N LYS A 240 -6.23 8.92 2.52
CA LYS A 240 -6.31 10.38 2.43
C LYS A 240 -5.94 10.84 1.02
N PHE A 241 -4.86 10.31 0.44
CA PHE A 241 -4.45 10.65 -0.93
C PHE A 241 -5.55 10.46 -1.97
N THR A 242 -6.23 9.30 -1.97
CA THR A 242 -7.30 8.99 -2.94
C THR A 242 -8.54 9.89 -2.82
N ASN A 243 -8.73 10.60 -1.70
CA ASN A 243 -9.83 11.53 -1.49
C ASN A 243 -9.38 13.00 -1.41
N ASP A 244 -8.11 13.28 -1.67
CA ASP A 244 -7.55 14.62 -1.54
C ASP A 244 -7.76 15.43 -2.83
N GLY A 245 -8.78 16.29 -2.83
CA GLY A 245 -9.12 17.12 -3.99
C GLY A 245 -7.99 18.01 -4.51
N ASN A 246 -6.98 18.35 -3.69
CA ASN A 246 -5.87 19.17 -4.14
C ASN A 246 -4.98 18.48 -5.19
N ILE A 247 -4.82 17.16 -5.08
CA ILE A 247 -4.09 16.35 -6.06
C ILE A 247 -5.05 15.67 -7.05
N GLN A 248 -6.20 15.18 -6.59
CA GLN A 248 -7.15 14.45 -7.42
C GLN A 248 -7.77 15.31 -8.53
N LYS A 249 -7.75 16.64 -8.39
CA LYS A 249 -8.23 17.53 -9.45
C LYS A 249 -7.44 17.45 -10.76
N TYR A 250 -6.20 16.96 -10.70
CA TYR A 250 -5.35 16.76 -11.88
C TYR A 250 -5.48 15.37 -12.49
N ALA A 251 -6.19 14.45 -11.83
CA ALA A 251 -6.46 13.13 -12.38
C ALA A 251 -7.46 13.25 -13.54
N TRP A 252 -7.20 12.55 -14.63
CA TRP A 252 -8.03 12.61 -15.84
C TRP A 252 -8.42 11.24 -16.40
N GLY A 253 -7.76 10.17 -15.95
CA GLY A 253 -8.03 8.81 -16.39
C GLY A 253 -7.81 7.79 -15.29
N TRP A 254 -8.53 6.67 -15.37
CA TRP A 254 -8.45 5.58 -14.42
C TRP A 254 -8.74 4.23 -15.08
N LEU A 255 -8.09 3.18 -14.58
CA LEU A 255 -8.36 1.79 -14.93
C LEU A 255 -8.21 0.90 -13.69
N GLN A 256 -9.02 -0.14 -13.60
CA GLN A 256 -8.92 -1.17 -12.57
C GLN A 256 -9.11 -2.56 -13.20
N ILE A 257 -8.05 -3.37 -13.13
CA ILE A 257 -8.02 -4.75 -13.61
C ILE A 257 -7.93 -5.68 -12.40
N TYR A 258 -8.74 -6.73 -12.43
CA TYR A 258 -8.65 -7.84 -11.50
C TYR A 258 -8.26 -9.10 -12.25
N GLY A 259 -7.25 -9.80 -11.74
CA GLY A 259 -6.90 -11.13 -12.20
C GLY A 259 -7.08 -12.16 -11.11
N CYS A 260 -7.51 -13.34 -11.53
CA CYS A 260 -7.76 -14.48 -10.67
C CYS A 260 -7.35 -15.73 -11.43
N GLU A 261 -6.27 -16.37 -10.99
CA GLU A 261 -5.73 -17.51 -11.72
C GLU A 261 -6.66 -18.73 -11.60
N LYS A 262 -7.07 -19.29 -12.75
CA LYS A 262 -7.87 -20.51 -12.83
C LYS A 262 -6.99 -21.76 -12.63
N ASN A 263 -6.31 -21.88 -11.50
CA ASN A 263 -5.49 -23.05 -11.18
C ASN A 263 -6.19 -23.99 -10.18
N SER A 264 -5.55 -25.12 -9.84
CA SER A 264 -6.04 -26.25 -9.01
C SER A 264 -6.83 -25.89 -7.73
N ILE A 265 -6.71 -24.64 -7.29
CA ILE A 265 -7.55 -23.98 -6.31
C ILE A 265 -8.50 -23.05 -7.09
N GLU A 266 -9.59 -23.59 -7.63
CA GLU A 266 -10.68 -22.83 -8.29
C GLU A 266 -11.40 -21.84 -7.34
N LYS A 267 -10.85 -21.56 -6.15
CA LYS A 267 -11.61 -21.09 -5.00
C LYS A 267 -11.85 -19.59 -4.95
N TYR A 268 -11.02 -18.74 -5.56
CA TYR A 268 -11.32 -17.29 -5.53
C TYR A 268 -12.49 -16.92 -6.45
N CYS A 269 -12.59 -17.52 -7.64
CA CYS A 269 -13.84 -17.50 -8.42
C CYS A 269 -15.00 -18.17 -7.65
N LYS A 270 -14.74 -19.19 -6.81
CA LYS A 270 -15.75 -19.78 -5.93
C LYS A 270 -16.20 -18.89 -4.76
N THR A 271 -15.50 -17.81 -4.42
CA THR A 271 -16.01 -16.87 -3.40
C THR A 271 -17.35 -16.25 -3.81
N TYR A 272 -17.59 -16.14 -5.11
CA TYR A 272 -18.88 -15.73 -5.67
C TYR A 272 -19.90 -16.87 -5.74
N PHE A 273 -19.52 -18.13 -5.58
CA PHE A 273 -20.46 -19.26 -5.46
C PHE A 273 -21.16 -19.30 -4.10
N GLY A 274 -20.65 -18.58 -3.11
CA GLY A 274 -21.42 -18.23 -1.89
C GLY A 274 -22.53 -17.21 -2.15
N ILE A 275 -22.55 -16.56 -3.32
CA ILE A 275 -23.68 -15.76 -3.77
C ILE A 275 -24.69 -16.73 -4.39
N GLU A 276 -25.78 -16.98 -3.67
CA GLU A 276 -26.85 -17.91 -4.10
C GLU A 276 -27.49 -17.47 -5.43
N ASP A 277 -27.61 -16.17 -5.62
CA ASP A 277 -28.14 -15.54 -6.84
C ASP A 277 -27.13 -15.67 -8.00
N GLU A 278 -27.48 -16.50 -8.99
CA GLU A 278 -26.66 -16.77 -10.18
C GLU A 278 -26.29 -15.49 -10.94
N GLN A 279 -27.24 -14.56 -11.13
CA GLN A 279 -26.97 -13.37 -11.93
C GLN A 279 -25.98 -12.45 -11.20
N LYS A 280 -26.14 -12.28 -9.89
CA LYS A 280 -25.17 -11.54 -9.07
C LYS A 280 -23.81 -12.22 -9.04
N ARG A 281 -23.78 -13.55 -8.97
CA ARG A 281 -22.55 -14.34 -9.07
C ARG A 281 -21.84 -14.11 -10.40
N GLN A 282 -22.54 -14.22 -11.54
CA GLN A 282 -21.97 -14.01 -12.86
C GLN A 282 -21.44 -12.57 -13.01
N ASN A 283 -22.18 -11.58 -12.53
CA ASN A 283 -21.72 -10.19 -12.53
C ASN A 283 -20.45 -9.98 -11.68
N ALA A 284 -20.37 -10.65 -10.53
CA ALA A 284 -19.19 -10.58 -9.69
C ALA A 284 -18.00 -11.27 -10.36
N ILE A 285 -18.16 -12.48 -10.88
CA ILE A 285 -17.12 -13.19 -11.64
C ILE A 285 -16.62 -12.29 -12.77
N PHE A 286 -17.52 -11.73 -13.58
CA PHE A 286 -17.18 -10.81 -14.66
C PHE A 286 -16.32 -9.65 -14.14
N ARG A 287 -16.77 -8.94 -13.10
CA ARG A 287 -16.07 -7.78 -12.54
C ARG A 287 -14.67 -8.10 -11.97
N TYR A 288 -14.49 -9.29 -11.40
CA TYR A 288 -13.26 -9.64 -10.67
C TYR A 288 -12.32 -10.57 -11.45
N SER A 289 -12.59 -10.80 -12.74
CA SER A 289 -11.75 -11.57 -13.67
C SER A 289 -11.43 -10.77 -14.95
N THR A 290 -11.45 -9.44 -14.88
CA THR A 290 -11.25 -8.57 -16.06
C THR A 290 -9.95 -8.87 -16.81
N ALA A 291 -8.88 -9.24 -16.10
CA ALA A 291 -7.60 -9.60 -16.71
C ALA A 291 -7.70 -10.76 -17.72
N ASP A 292 -8.63 -11.70 -17.50
CA ASP A 292 -8.79 -12.88 -18.36
C ASP A 292 -9.37 -12.53 -19.73
N ARG A 293 -9.90 -11.31 -19.88
CA ARG A 293 -10.49 -10.79 -21.12
C ARG A 293 -9.62 -9.72 -21.78
N ILE A 294 -8.47 -9.41 -21.21
CA ILE A 294 -7.52 -8.43 -21.74
C ILE A 294 -6.43 -9.19 -22.49
N HIS A 295 -6.45 -9.07 -23.82
CA HIS A 295 -5.52 -9.74 -24.72
C HIS A 295 -4.82 -8.78 -25.69
N SER A 296 -5.16 -7.50 -25.63
CA SER A 296 -4.68 -6.45 -26.52
C SER A 296 -4.79 -5.06 -25.88
N LEU A 297 -4.13 -4.06 -26.47
CA LEU A 297 -4.32 -2.65 -26.13
C LEU A 297 -5.77 -2.18 -26.30
N ASP A 298 -6.50 -2.71 -27.29
CA ASP A 298 -7.91 -2.42 -27.51
C ASP A 298 -8.79 -2.88 -26.34
N ASP A 299 -8.52 -4.04 -25.76
CA ASP A 299 -9.24 -4.52 -24.58
C ASP A 299 -8.96 -3.63 -23.37
N ILE A 300 -7.71 -3.17 -23.21
CA ILE A 300 -7.34 -2.21 -22.17
C ILE A 300 -8.08 -0.90 -22.37
N ALA A 301 -8.16 -0.40 -23.62
CA ALA A 301 -8.84 0.84 -23.95
C ALA A 301 -10.36 0.79 -23.71
N ARG A 302 -10.98 -0.39 -23.76
CA ARG A 302 -12.40 -0.58 -23.35
C ARG A 302 -12.59 -0.42 -21.85
N GLU A 303 -11.64 -0.91 -21.06
CA GLU A 303 -11.69 -0.87 -19.59
C GLU A 303 -11.12 0.44 -19.01
N PHE A 304 -10.38 1.21 -19.81
CA PHE A 304 -9.82 2.49 -19.41
C PHE A 304 -10.88 3.60 -19.47
N HIS A 305 -11.03 4.34 -18.38
CA HIS A 305 -12.07 5.33 -18.20
C HIS A 305 -11.49 6.74 -18.14
N LEU A 306 -11.97 7.65 -19.00
CA LEU A 306 -11.68 9.07 -18.91
C LEU A 306 -12.72 9.75 -18.02
N TYR A 307 -12.28 10.50 -17.00
CA TYR A 307 -13.22 11.25 -16.17
C TYR A 307 -13.95 12.30 -17.00
N LYS A 308 -15.28 12.37 -16.85
CA LYS A 308 -16.12 13.37 -17.54
C LYS A 308 -15.89 14.77 -17.00
N ASN A 309 -15.73 14.88 -15.67
CA ASN A 309 -15.51 16.12 -14.96
C ASN A 309 -14.20 16.06 -14.14
N PRO A 310 -13.01 16.02 -14.79
CA PRO A 310 -11.75 16.14 -14.07
C PRO A 310 -11.76 17.39 -13.19
N GLY A 311 -11.24 17.32 -11.97
CA GLY A 311 -11.27 18.47 -11.09
C GLY A 311 -12.54 18.65 -10.27
N LYS A 312 -13.49 17.71 -10.29
CA LYS A 312 -14.69 17.75 -9.44
C LYS A 312 -14.94 16.43 -8.72
N GLU A 313 -15.31 16.52 -7.45
CA GLU A 313 -15.81 15.38 -6.68
C GLU A 313 -17.15 14.90 -7.23
N THR A 314 -17.40 13.59 -7.15
CA THR A 314 -18.67 12.98 -7.54
C THR A 314 -19.48 12.61 -6.30
N MET A 315 -20.79 12.90 -6.32
CA MET A 315 -21.71 12.44 -5.27
C MET A 315 -21.87 10.93 -5.39
N TRP A 316 -21.26 10.21 -4.46
CA TRP A 316 -21.27 8.74 -4.47
C TRP A 316 -22.47 8.18 -3.72
N ASN A 317 -22.83 8.77 -2.59
CA ASN A 317 -23.90 8.24 -1.76
C ASN A 317 -24.71 9.35 -1.11
N LYS A 318 -26.03 9.12 -1.06
CA LYS A 318 -26.99 9.91 -0.31
C LYS A 318 -27.59 9.02 0.76
N TYR A 319 -27.43 9.38 2.02
CA TYR A 319 -28.00 8.62 3.13
C TYR A 319 -28.64 9.54 4.16
N LYS A 320 -29.52 9.00 5.00
CA LYS A 320 -30.12 9.76 6.11
C LYS A 320 -29.32 9.57 7.38
N HIS A 321 -28.85 10.66 7.98
CA HIS A 321 -28.30 10.66 9.33
C HIS A 321 -29.15 11.56 10.22
N LYS A 322 -29.75 10.99 11.28
CA LYS A 322 -30.62 11.72 12.21
C LYS A 322 -31.74 12.50 11.50
N GLY A 323 -32.36 11.86 10.50
CA GLY A 323 -33.46 12.46 9.72
C GLY A 323 -33.06 13.50 8.68
N LYS A 324 -31.77 13.86 8.58
CA LYS A 324 -31.25 14.79 7.58
C LYS A 324 -30.57 14.04 6.44
N ASP A 325 -30.76 14.55 5.23
CA ASP A 325 -30.02 14.07 4.06
C ASP A 325 -28.55 14.47 4.20
N MET A 326 -27.68 13.47 4.16
CA MET A 326 -26.23 13.60 4.10
C MET A 326 -25.76 13.18 2.72
N TYR A 327 -24.83 13.93 2.15
CA TYR A 327 -24.24 13.67 0.84
C TYR A 327 -22.77 13.36 1.02
N MET A 328 -22.34 12.20 0.52
CA MET A 328 -20.94 11.81 0.48
C MET A 328 -20.39 12.07 -0.91
N TYR A 329 -19.39 12.93 -0.97
CA TYR A 329 -18.62 13.20 -2.17
C TYR A 329 -17.30 12.46 -2.13
N THR A 330 -16.78 12.08 -3.29
CA THR A 330 -15.53 11.33 -3.41
C THR A 330 -14.78 11.67 -4.70
N TRP A 331 -13.48 11.44 -4.66
CA TRP A 331 -12.56 11.54 -5.79
C TRP A 331 -12.08 10.16 -6.29
N VAL A 332 -12.65 9.09 -5.73
CA VAL A 332 -12.25 7.71 -6.04
C VAL A 332 -12.71 7.33 -7.44
N GLY A 333 -11.76 7.01 -8.32
CA GLY A 333 -12.00 6.72 -9.75
C GLY A 333 -13.19 5.80 -10.04
N PRO A 334 -13.30 4.62 -9.39
CA PRO A 334 -14.44 3.71 -9.53
C PRO A 334 -15.83 4.29 -9.26
N ARG A 335 -15.92 5.48 -8.68
CA ARG A 335 -17.17 6.17 -8.31
C ARG A 335 -17.36 7.48 -9.07
N MET A 336 -16.39 7.88 -9.88
CA MET A 336 -16.47 9.08 -10.70
C MET A 336 -17.27 8.82 -11.96
N GLU A 337 -17.89 9.87 -12.50
CA GLU A 337 -18.47 9.80 -13.83
C GLU A 337 -17.38 9.72 -14.91
N TYR A 338 -17.52 8.78 -15.84
CA TYR A 338 -16.52 8.55 -16.88
C TYR A 338 -17.12 8.22 -18.25
N THR A 339 -16.24 8.28 -19.26
CA THR A 339 -16.44 7.77 -20.61
C THR A 339 -15.34 6.76 -20.92
N PRO A 340 -15.65 5.54 -21.40
CA PRO A 340 -14.63 4.59 -21.87
C PRO A 340 -13.72 5.21 -22.93
N LEU A 341 -12.42 4.95 -22.86
CA LEU A 341 -11.43 5.54 -23.77
C LEU A 341 -11.76 5.20 -25.23
N ILE A 342 -12.19 3.96 -25.51
CA ILE A 342 -12.57 3.49 -26.84
C ILE A 342 -13.63 4.38 -27.52
N ASP A 343 -14.50 5.04 -26.74
CA ASP A 343 -15.58 5.89 -27.24
C ASP A 343 -15.15 7.33 -27.51
N THR A 344 -13.85 7.64 -27.39
CA THR A 344 -13.35 9.01 -27.43
C THR A 344 -12.50 9.33 -28.66
N GLN A 345 -12.41 10.62 -28.98
CA GLN A 345 -11.50 11.10 -30.04
C GLN A 345 -10.03 10.81 -29.73
N LEU A 346 -9.67 10.78 -28.44
CA LEU A 346 -8.32 10.48 -28.00
C LEU A 346 -7.88 9.08 -28.45
N TYR A 347 -8.76 8.08 -28.31
CA TYR A 347 -8.45 6.72 -28.75
C TYR A 347 -8.28 6.61 -30.26
N LYS A 348 -9.09 7.33 -31.05
CA LYS A 348 -8.89 7.39 -32.51
C LYS A 348 -7.51 7.95 -32.89
N GLN A 349 -6.98 8.88 -32.10
CA GLN A 349 -5.62 9.41 -32.29
C GLN A 349 -4.55 8.40 -31.85
N VAL A 350 -4.79 7.63 -30.78
CA VAL A 350 -3.91 6.52 -30.36
C VAL A 350 -3.77 5.48 -31.47
N LEU A 351 -4.89 5.04 -32.08
CA LEU A 351 -4.86 4.08 -33.18
C LEU A 351 -4.04 4.58 -34.39
N GLN A 352 -3.98 5.89 -34.63
CA GLN A 352 -3.16 6.46 -35.70
C GLN A 352 -1.66 6.42 -35.41
N LEU A 353 -1.27 6.33 -34.14
CA LEU A 353 0.13 6.20 -33.72
C LEU A 353 0.57 4.74 -33.74
N GLU A 354 -0.28 3.81 -33.31
CA GLU A 354 0.02 2.37 -33.29
C GLU A 354 0.21 1.78 -34.69
N ASN A 355 -0.51 2.30 -35.69
CA ASN A 355 -0.43 1.84 -37.08
C ASN A 355 0.74 2.46 -37.90
N LYS A 356 1.65 3.20 -37.25
CA LYS A 356 2.86 3.78 -37.87
C LYS A 356 4.09 3.05 -37.39
#